data_AF-A0A7V5SU35-F1
#
_entry.id   AF-A0A7V5SU35-F1
#
_cell.length_a   1.000
_cell.length_b   1.000
_cell.length_c   1.000
_cell.angle_alpha   90.00
_cell.angle_beta   90.00
_cell.angle_gamma   90.00
#
_symmetry.space_group_name_H-M   'P 1'
#
loop_
_entity.id
_entity.type
_entity.pdbx_description
1 polymer ?
#
loop_
_entity_poly.entity_id
_entity_poly.type
_entity_poly.pdbx_seq_one_letter_code
_entity_poly.pdbx_strand_id
1 'polypeptide(L)' 'SVPLYFYKVILDYKLPEIKAIGFIIPNKGISKPLYNFAVSIDSVEKVTGIDFFYQLDDKEEEKIERNNCINCWIWKQ' A
#
# COMPACT_ATOMS: atom_id res chain seq x y z
N SER A 1 20.70 8.73 9.74
CA SER A 1 19.91 9.80 9.11
C SER A 1 18.47 9.70 9.62
N VAL A 2 17.69 10.78 9.53
CA VAL A 2 16.24 10.75 9.84
C VAL A 2 15.46 10.54 8.54
N PRO A 3 14.47 9.63 8.48
CA PRO A 3 13.69 9.39 7.26
C PRO A 3 12.86 10.61 6.84
N LEU A 4 12.79 10.89 5.54
CA LEU A 4 11.91 11.92 4.97
C LEU A 4 10.47 11.41 4.79
N TYR A 5 10.28 10.10 4.69
CA TYR A 5 9.01 9.43 4.48
C TYR A 5 8.94 8.14 5.29
N PHE A 6 7.71 7.72 5.57
CA PHE A 6 7.37 6.38 6.05
C PHE A 6 6.50 5.69 5.01
N TYR A 7 6.49 4.36 5.03
CA TYR A 7 5.55 3.58 4.24
C TYR A 7 4.81 2.58 5.13
N LYS A 8 3.66 2.13 4.64
CA LYS A 8 2.93 0.99 5.20
C LYS A 8 2.29 0.23 4.06
N VAL A 9 2.40 -1.09 4.09
CA VAL A 9 1.78 -1.99 3.10
C VAL A 9 0.86 -2.92 3.86
N ILE A 10 -0.35 -3.13 3.32
CA ILE A 10 -1.39 -3.95 3.94
C ILE A 10 -2.02 -4.84 2.87
N LEU A 11 -2.12 -6.12 3.17
CA LEU A 11 -2.86 -7.11 2.40
C LEU A 11 -3.97 -7.70 3.27
N ASP A 12 -5.21 -7.59 2.81
CA ASP A 12 -6.36 -8.33 3.32
C ASP A 12 -6.59 -9.54 2.43
N TYR A 13 -6.00 -10.68 2.83
CA TYR A 13 -6.00 -11.91 2.07
C TYR A 13 -7.18 -12.81 2.46
N LYS A 14 -8.40 -12.30 2.28
CA LYS A 14 -9.64 -13.00 2.65
C LYS A 14 -10.62 -13.03 1.49
N LEU A 15 -11.15 -14.22 1.20
CA LEU A 15 -12.23 -14.38 0.24
C LEU A 15 -13.56 -13.81 0.79
N PRO A 16 -14.47 -13.33 -0.08
CA PRO A 16 -14.38 -13.34 -1.55
C PRO A 16 -13.59 -12.19 -2.15
N GLU A 17 -13.15 -11.21 -1.36
CA GLU A 17 -12.53 -9.98 -1.84
C GLU A 17 -11.13 -9.81 -1.27
N ILE A 18 -10.13 -10.26 -2.03
CA ILE A 18 -8.73 -9.99 -1.73
C ILE A 18 -8.43 -8.55 -2.12
N LYS A 19 -7.87 -7.77 -1.19
CA LYS A 19 -7.51 -6.37 -1.44
C LYS A 19 -6.21 -5.99 -0.76
N ALA A 20 -5.50 -5.08 -1.39
CA ALA A 20 -4.24 -4.54 -0.93
C ALA A 20 -4.22 -3.01 -1.00
N ILE A 21 -3.34 -2.41 -0.20
CA ILE A 21 -3.09 -0.97 -0.21
C ILE A 21 -1.68 -0.66 0.30
N GLY A 22 -1.01 0.25 -0.39
CA GLY A 22 0.24 0.86 0.04
C GLY A 22 0.02 2.29 0.52
N PHE A 23 0.93 2.80 1.35
CA PHE A 23 0.98 4.20 1.75
C PHE A 23 2.41 4.72 1.67
N ILE A 24 2.58 5.96 1.19
CA ILE A 24 3.83 6.72 1.31
C ILE A 24 3.50 8.06 1.98
N ILE A 25 4.00 8.24 3.19
CA ILE A 25 3.59 9.30 4.10
C ILE A 25 4.82 10.17 4.42
N PRO A 26 4.79 11.49 4.17
CA PRO A 26 5.92 12.36 4.52
C PRO A 26 6.09 12.43 6.05
N ASN A 27 7.33 12.38 6.53
CA ASN A 27 7.67 12.54 7.94
C ASN A 27 7.58 14.02 8.37
N LYS A 28 6.36 14.56 8.39
CA LYS A 28 6.03 15.92 8.83
C LYS A 28 4.60 15.97 9.35
N GLY A 29 4.23 17.05 10.02
CA GLY A 29 2.83 17.28 10.42
C GLY A 29 1.91 17.31 9.19
N ILE A 30 0.83 16.53 9.24
CA ILE A 30 -0.14 16.40 8.15
C ILE A 30 -1.55 16.61 8.69
N SER A 31 -2.34 17.45 8.02
CA SER A 31 -3.77 17.64 8.29
C SER A 31 -4.68 16.99 7.24
N LYS A 32 -4.09 16.35 6.23
CA LYS A 32 -4.82 15.67 5.15
C LYS A 32 -5.25 14.27 5.60
N PRO A 33 -6.42 13.78 5.14
CA PRO A 33 -6.86 12.41 5.38
C PRO A 33 -5.85 11.36 4.87
N LEU A 34 -5.82 10.19 5.53
CA LEU A 34 -4.85 9.13 5.22
C LEU A 34 -4.94 8.61 3.78
N TYR A 35 -6.16 8.52 3.22
CA TYR A 35 -6.36 8.05 1.85
C TYR A 35 -5.68 8.90 0.78
N ASN A 36 -5.33 10.17 1.08
CA ASN A 36 -4.56 11.02 0.16
C ASN A 36 -3.12 10.55 -0.03
N PHE A 37 -2.66 9.63 0.81
CA PHE A 37 -1.32 9.03 0.77
C PHE A 37 -1.35 7.58 0.30
N ALA A 38 -2.53 7.07 -0.07
CA ALA A 38 -2.71 5.72 -0.58
C ALA A 38 -2.14 5.58 -2.00
N VAL A 39 -1.40 4.52 -2.22
CA VAL A 39 -0.77 4.15 -3.49
C VAL A 39 -0.87 2.63 -3.69
N SER A 40 -0.55 2.15 -4.90
CA SER A 40 -0.37 0.71 -5.13
C SER A 40 0.87 0.20 -4.38
N ILE A 41 0.96 -1.11 -4.16
CA ILE A 41 2.15 -1.70 -3.54
C ILE A 41 3.34 -1.57 -4.49
N ASP A 42 3.17 -1.76 -5.81
CA ASP A 42 4.21 -1.48 -6.83
C ASP A 42 4.88 -0.11 -6.63
N SER A 43 4.10 0.90 -6.22
CA SER A 43 4.62 2.26 -6.03
C SER A 43 5.50 2.35 -4.79
N VAL A 44 5.18 1.57 -3.75
CA VAL A 44 6.01 1.44 -2.54
C VAL A 44 7.29 0.66 -2.88
N GLU A 45 7.19 -0.46 -3.59
CA GLU A 45 8.35 -1.25 -4.02
C GLU A 45 9.34 -0.43 -4.85
N LYS A 46 8.84 0.37 -5.79
CA LYS A 46 9.67 1.27 -6.61
C LYS A 46 10.51 2.25 -5.79
N VAL A 47 10.02 2.67 -4.61
CA VAL A 47 10.75 3.61 -3.75
C VAL A 47 11.57 2.93 -2.66
N THR A 48 11.20 1.70 -2.24
CA THR A 48 11.91 0.96 -1.18
C THR A 48 12.93 -0.04 -1.71
N GLY A 49 12.75 -0.55 -2.93
CA GLY A 49 13.48 -1.69 -3.48
C GLY A 49 13.14 -3.03 -2.81
N ILE A 50 12.02 -3.10 -2.08
CA ILE A 50 11.55 -4.31 -1.39
C ILE A 50 10.45 -4.94 -2.24
N ASP A 51 10.58 -6.24 -2.48
CA ASP A 51 9.55 -7.11 -3.04
C ASP A 51 8.61 -7.56 -1.91
N PHE A 52 7.39 -7.03 -1.89
CA PHE A 52 6.38 -7.37 -0.89
C PHE A 52 5.58 -8.60 -1.33
N PHE A 53 5.15 -9.37 -0.33
CA PHE A 53 4.36 -10.58 -0.58
C PHE A 53 4.95 -11.60 -1.58
N TYR A 54 6.28 -11.55 -1.84
CA TYR A 54 7.08 -12.45 -2.69
C TYR A 54 6.89 -13.98 -2.50
N GLN A 55 6.16 -14.39 -1.45
CA GLN A 55 5.81 -15.79 -1.19
C GLN A 55 4.49 -16.21 -1.87
N LEU A 56 3.74 -15.27 -2.43
CA LEU A 56 2.58 -15.55 -3.28
C LEU A 56 3.05 -16.01 -4.68
N ASP A 57 2.15 -16.64 -5.43
CA ASP A 57 2.42 -16.94 -6.84
C ASP A 57 2.55 -15.64 -7.64
N ASP A 58 3.58 -15.52 -8.50
CA ASP A 58 3.92 -14.29 -9.27
C ASP A 58 2.69 -13.64 -9.92
N LYS A 59 1.82 -14.44 -10.54
CA LYS A 59 0.62 -13.93 -11.23
C LYS A 59 -0.40 -13.31 -10.29
N GLU A 60 -0.48 -13.84 -9.07
CA GLU A 60 -1.39 -13.35 -8.04
C GLU A 60 -0.80 -12.10 -7.37
N GLU A 61 0.47 -12.17 -7.00
CA GLU A 61 1.27 -11.08 -6.46
C GLU A 61 1.19 -9.86 -7.38
N GLU A 62 1.62 -9.97 -8.65
CA GLU A 62 1.55 -8.88 -9.65
C GLU A 62 0.15 -8.29 -9.85
N LYS A 63 -0.91 -9.07 -9.58
CA LYS A 63 -2.29 -8.61 -9.71
C LYS A 63 -2.72 -7.81 -8.48
N ILE A 64 -2.33 -8.28 -7.30
CA ILE A 64 -2.64 -7.66 -6.00
C ILE A 64 -1.84 -6.35 -5.86
N GLU A 65 -0.55 -6.40 -6.14
CA GLU A 65 0.43 -5.34 -5.93
C GLU A 65 0.12 -4.08 -6.75
N ARG A 66 -0.22 -4.29 -8.02
CA ARG A 66 -0.58 -3.26 -8.99
C ARG A 66 -1.93 -2.60 -8.74
N ASN A 67 -2.82 -3.27 -8.01
CA ASN A 67 -4.15 -2.75 -7.75
C ASN A 67 -4.09 -1.57 -6.77
N ASN A 68 -4.89 -0.53 -7.03
CA ASN A 68 -5.00 0.64 -6.15
C ASN A 68 -6.48 0.96 -5.90
N CYS A 69 -7.18 0.05 -5.23
CA CYS A 69 -8.58 0.24 -4.91
C CYS A 69 -8.76 1.00 -3.59
N ILE A 70 -8.60 2.33 -3.61
CA ILE A 70 -8.81 3.19 -2.44
C ILE A 70 -10.24 3.08 -1.90
N ASN A 71 -11.22 2.90 -2.80
CA ASN A 71 -12.64 2.80 -2.45
C ASN A 71 -13.06 1.43 -1.88
N CYS A 72 -12.19 0.41 -1.94
CA CYS A 72 -12.42 -0.89 -1.31
C CYS A 72 -12.21 -0.86 0.22
N TRP A 73 -11.78 0.29 0.76
CA TRP A 73 -11.48 0.50 2.17
C TRP A 73 -12.51 1.42 2.83
N ILE A 74 -12.88 1.08 4.06
CA ILE A 74 -13.76 1.90 4.88
C ILE A 74 -12.90 2.92 5.62
N TRP A 75 -13.03 4.18 5.25
CA TRP A 75 -12.34 5.30 5.89
C TRP A 75 -13.23 5.88 6.98
N LYS A 76 -12.81 5.73 8.24
CA LYS A 76 -13.44 6.47 9.35
C LYS A 76 -12.76 7.83 9.49
N GLN A 77 -13.57 8.87 9.65
CA GLN A 77 -13.12 10.20 10.04
C GLN A 77 -12.88 10.26 11.55
#